data_AF-A0A5C7PZ69-F1
#
_entry.id   AF-A0A5C7PZ69-F1
#
_cell.length_a   1.000
_cell.length_b   1.000
_cell.length_c   1.000
_cell.angle_alpha   90.00
_cell.angle_beta   90.00
_cell.angle_gamma   90.00
#
_symmetry.space_group_name_H-M   'P 1'
#
loop_
_entity.id
_entity.type
_entity.pdbx_description
1 polymer ?
#
loop_
_entity_poly.entity_id
_entity_poly.type
_entity_poly.pdbx_seq_one_letter_code
_entity_poly.pdbx_strand_id
1 'polypeptide(L)'
;MNCVCGSVSVLSAEDYFAEADGAHMMCAHCGASIHFGIAVAALRDQDDPALDDEAVSRFAWYHTSTEPEWPSPDYARRFVEDMEQNDHRPIKRDHYVSFHTTKALHLGTYETAIENMLRRMHDEHDGGSQFYLYRVAIQLQPGRINPGYRDENHDEAAQLSISDLDSDDLDAVRYLNVHEGTGVLSLAIRPETIDAVQRIAIPSHDLALPLIPHLLDRDFKDLAQAKSEMEAAQAKVESIPHARRKMMYFGVYDDPGGLAKKAGDLEHRYIDLWNQLECRLAENYLPGVSPSIQRDFNQAMASWKSANPTVDPEGFASRYRSMAALLERSGDVIGQVSRQPWRDLRAS
;
A
#
# COMPACT_ATOMS: atom_id res chain seq x y z
N MET A 1 -0.11 -12.30 -18.68
CA MET A 1 0.18 -13.56 -17.97
C MET A 1 1.05 -14.46 -18.83
N ASN A 2 2.14 -14.97 -18.27
CA ASN A 2 3.05 -15.89 -18.93
C ASN A 2 2.45 -17.30 -19.02
N CYS A 3 2.58 -17.94 -20.18
CA CYS A 3 2.19 -19.33 -20.39
C CYS A 3 3.41 -20.21 -20.57
N VAL A 4 3.28 -21.51 -20.22
CA VAL A 4 4.30 -22.54 -20.46
C VAL A 4 4.67 -22.72 -21.93
N CYS A 5 3.83 -22.25 -22.87
CA CYS A 5 4.17 -22.24 -24.30
C CYS A 5 5.09 -21.07 -24.70
N GLY A 6 5.51 -20.24 -23.75
CA GLY A 6 6.36 -19.06 -23.96
C GLY A 6 5.61 -17.83 -24.49
N SER A 7 4.29 -17.88 -24.62
CA SER A 7 3.46 -16.76 -25.08
C SER A 7 2.78 -16.05 -23.92
N VAL A 8 2.47 -14.76 -24.10
CA VAL A 8 1.74 -13.95 -23.13
C VAL A 8 0.25 -13.89 -23.50
N SER A 9 -0.62 -14.13 -22.52
CA SER A 9 -2.07 -13.93 -22.65
C SER A 9 -2.53 -12.74 -21.80
N VAL A 10 -3.47 -11.96 -22.32
CA VAL A 10 -4.03 -10.78 -21.65
C VAL A 10 -5.19 -11.22 -20.76
N LEU A 11 -5.22 -10.72 -19.54
CA LEU A 11 -6.30 -10.89 -18.58
C LEU A 11 -6.75 -9.50 -18.13
N SER A 12 -8.06 -9.26 -18.10
CA SER A 12 -8.58 -7.99 -17.61
C SER A 12 -8.39 -7.87 -16.09
N ALA A 13 -8.32 -6.65 -15.57
CA ALA A 13 -8.26 -6.44 -14.12
C ALA A 13 -9.54 -6.93 -13.42
N GLU A 14 -10.68 -6.88 -14.09
CA GLU A 14 -11.97 -7.38 -13.59
C GLU A 14 -11.95 -8.91 -13.45
N ASP A 15 -11.48 -9.64 -14.48
CA ASP A 15 -11.39 -11.10 -14.44
C ASP A 15 -10.34 -11.59 -13.42
N TYR A 16 -9.23 -10.85 -13.31
CA TYR A 16 -8.21 -11.11 -12.29
C TYR A 16 -8.79 -10.95 -10.88
N PHE A 17 -9.51 -9.85 -10.63
CA PHE A 17 -10.13 -9.57 -9.33
C PHE A 17 -11.22 -10.58 -8.97
N ALA A 18 -12.05 -10.96 -9.94
CA ALA A 18 -13.12 -11.93 -9.75
C ALA A 18 -12.59 -13.36 -9.52
N GLU A 19 -11.27 -13.58 -9.66
CA GLU A 19 -10.64 -14.90 -9.70
C GLU A 19 -11.42 -15.84 -10.63
N ALA A 20 -11.81 -15.32 -11.81
CA ALA A 20 -12.66 -16.03 -12.74
C ALA A 20 -12.11 -17.43 -13.01
N ASP A 21 -13.01 -18.43 -13.04
CA ASP A 21 -12.66 -19.85 -13.18
C ASP A 21 -11.69 -20.37 -12.09
N GLY A 22 -11.79 -19.82 -10.86
CA GLY A 22 -10.94 -20.23 -9.73
C GLY A 22 -9.48 -19.87 -9.96
N ALA A 23 -9.23 -18.62 -10.37
CA ALA A 23 -7.92 -18.08 -10.76
C ALA A 23 -7.27 -18.80 -11.97
N HIS A 24 -8.08 -19.25 -12.94
CA HIS A 24 -7.58 -19.86 -14.17
C HIS A 24 -8.02 -19.09 -15.42
N MET A 25 -7.17 -19.07 -16.43
CA MET A 25 -7.50 -18.58 -17.77
C MET A 25 -6.95 -19.52 -18.84
N MET A 26 -7.56 -19.53 -20.02
CA MET A 26 -7.00 -20.27 -21.16
C MET A 26 -5.99 -19.40 -21.92
N CYS A 27 -4.84 -19.99 -22.25
CA CYS A 27 -3.86 -19.34 -23.11
C CYS A 27 -4.47 -19.05 -24.48
N ALA A 28 -4.42 -17.79 -24.91
CA ALA A 28 -4.95 -17.35 -26.21
C ALA A 28 -4.22 -17.98 -27.41
N HIS A 29 -3.04 -18.57 -27.19
CA HIS A 29 -2.17 -19.09 -28.24
C HIS A 29 -2.19 -20.62 -28.35
N CYS A 30 -2.16 -21.33 -27.21
CA CYS A 30 -2.08 -22.79 -27.19
C CYS A 30 -3.26 -23.49 -26.50
N GLY A 31 -4.17 -22.73 -25.89
CA GLY A 31 -5.33 -23.27 -25.16
C GLY A 31 -5.00 -23.96 -23.84
N ALA A 32 -3.73 -23.97 -23.40
CA ALA A 32 -3.37 -24.50 -22.09
C ALA A 32 -3.95 -23.62 -20.96
N SER A 33 -4.37 -24.26 -19.87
CA SER A 33 -4.80 -23.54 -18.67
C SER A 33 -3.61 -22.86 -17.98
N ILE A 34 -3.79 -21.59 -17.61
CA ILE A 34 -2.84 -20.77 -16.86
C ILE A 34 -3.50 -20.45 -15.53
N HIS A 35 -2.90 -20.93 -14.43
CA HIS A 35 -3.28 -20.46 -13.10
C HIS A 35 -2.64 -19.08 -12.87
N PHE A 36 -3.45 -18.03 -12.77
CA PHE A 36 -2.95 -16.67 -12.70
C PHE A 36 -2.73 -16.18 -11.26
N GLY A 37 -1.75 -15.29 -11.07
CA GLY A 37 -1.31 -14.80 -9.77
C GLY A 37 0.09 -14.18 -9.85
N ILE A 38 0.69 -13.89 -8.69
CA ILE A 38 2.01 -13.24 -8.59
C ILE A 38 3.14 -14.01 -9.29
N ALA A 39 2.99 -15.32 -9.51
CA ALA A 39 4.02 -16.19 -10.08
C ALA A 39 3.95 -16.34 -11.61
N VAL A 40 2.98 -15.71 -12.27
CA VAL A 40 2.85 -15.77 -13.75
C VAL A 40 2.55 -14.41 -14.38
N ALA A 41 2.86 -13.33 -13.66
CA ALA A 41 2.74 -11.98 -14.20
C ALA A 41 3.62 -11.81 -15.44
N ALA A 42 3.22 -10.95 -16.35
CA ALA A 42 4.02 -10.60 -17.52
C ALA A 42 4.11 -9.08 -17.61
N LEU A 43 5.14 -8.59 -18.28
CA LEU A 43 5.27 -7.17 -18.59
C LEU A 43 4.02 -6.70 -19.36
N ARG A 44 3.33 -5.69 -18.81
CA ARG A 44 2.08 -5.12 -19.35
C ARG A 44 2.32 -4.48 -20.71
N ASP A 45 3.43 -3.76 -20.85
CA ASP A 45 3.83 -3.08 -22.07
C ASP A 45 5.17 -3.65 -22.55
N GLN A 46 5.15 -4.42 -23.64
CA GLN A 46 6.38 -5.03 -24.19
C GLN A 46 7.32 -3.98 -24.80
N ASP A 47 6.82 -2.78 -25.07
CA ASP A 47 7.58 -1.65 -25.59
C ASP A 47 7.82 -0.58 -24.49
N ASP A 48 7.75 -0.98 -23.20
CA ASP A 48 7.95 -0.08 -22.07
C ASP A 48 9.28 0.70 -22.23
N PRO A 49 9.26 2.05 -22.29
CA PRO A 49 10.46 2.86 -22.45
C PRO A 49 11.49 2.63 -21.35
N ALA A 50 11.09 2.11 -20.19
CA ALA A 50 12.00 1.73 -19.13
C ALA A 50 12.96 0.62 -19.54
N LEU A 51 12.67 -0.18 -20.58
CA LEU A 51 13.56 -1.20 -21.15
C LEU A 51 14.80 -0.63 -21.85
N ASP A 52 14.78 0.64 -22.26
CA ASP A 52 15.94 1.32 -22.82
C ASP A 52 16.86 1.82 -21.69
N ASP A 53 18.03 1.20 -21.58
CA ASP A 53 19.04 1.50 -20.55
C ASP A 53 19.48 2.98 -20.57
N GLU A 54 19.52 3.63 -21.73
CA GLU A 54 19.88 5.05 -21.83
C GLU A 54 18.75 5.99 -21.38
N ALA A 55 17.50 5.50 -21.40
CA ALA A 55 16.33 6.27 -21.02
C ALA A 55 16.04 6.21 -19.52
N VAL A 56 16.46 5.14 -18.83
CA VAL A 56 16.17 4.91 -17.39
C VAL A 56 16.53 6.10 -16.51
N SER A 57 17.70 6.72 -16.70
CA SER A 57 18.13 7.88 -15.90
C SER A 57 17.38 9.18 -16.26
N ARG A 58 16.59 9.21 -17.33
CA ARG A 58 15.83 10.37 -17.79
C ARG A 58 14.40 10.40 -17.24
N PHE A 59 13.93 9.27 -16.70
CA PHE A 59 12.59 9.19 -16.12
C PHE A 59 12.54 9.80 -14.73
N ALA A 60 11.34 10.25 -14.37
CA ALA A 60 11.02 10.56 -12.99
C ALA A 60 10.59 9.26 -12.31
N TRP A 61 11.40 8.80 -11.37
CA TRP A 61 11.07 7.66 -10.53
C TRP A 61 10.41 8.12 -9.25
N TYR A 62 9.65 7.24 -8.60
CA TYR A 62 8.91 7.57 -7.40
C TYR A 62 9.12 6.56 -6.28
N HIS A 63 9.00 7.06 -5.06
CA HIS A 63 9.05 6.26 -3.84
C HIS A 63 8.11 6.87 -2.79
N THR A 64 7.50 6.03 -1.97
CA THR A 64 6.72 6.45 -0.80
C THR A 64 7.42 6.00 0.47
N SER A 65 7.61 6.93 1.41
CA SER A 65 8.24 6.64 2.69
C SER A 65 7.52 7.33 3.83
N THR A 66 7.58 6.75 5.01
CA THR A 66 7.17 7.40 6.27
C THR A 66 8.27 8.32 6.81
N GLU A 67 9.46 8.24 6.24
CA GLU A 67 10.59 9.09 6.57
C GLU A 67 10.50 10.43 5.84
N PRO A 68 10.52 11.58 6.56
CA PRO A 68 10.53 12.90 5.92
C PRO A 68 11.85 13.22 5.22
N GLU A 69 12.97 12.61 5.61
CA GLU A 69 14.28 12.95 5.05
C GLU A 69 14.85 11.83 4.16
N TRP A 70 13.99 11.01 3.55
CA TRP A 70 14.40 9.88 2.71
C TRP A 70 15.12 10.31 1.39
N PRO A 71 16.16 9.59 0.94
CA PRO A 71 16.88 8.55 1.68
C PRO A 71 17.65 9.16 2.85
N SER A 72 17.60 8.51 4.00
CA SER A 72 18.23 9.02 5.23
C SER A 72 19.65 8.45 5.39
N PRO A 73 20.68 9.29 5.56
CA PRO A 73 22.04 8.80 5.84
C PRO A 73 22.14 8.10 7.21
N ASP A 74 21.19 8.40 8.12
CA ASP A 74 21.13 7.86 9.47
C ASP A 74 20.25 6.60 9.59
N TYR A 75 19.71 6.08 8.48
CA TYR A 75 18.75 4.97 8.51
C TYR A 75 19.30 3.75 9.26
N ALA A 76 20.53 3.32 8.96
CA ALA A 76 21.12 2.15 9.61
C ALA A 76 21.24 2.31 11.12
N ARG A 77 21.68 3.49 11.58
CA ARG A 77 21.79 3.82 13.00
C ARG A 77 20.42 3.77 13.67
N ARG A 78 19.43 4.44 13.10
CA ARG A 78 18.07 4.46 13.64
C ARG A 78 17.37 3.11 13.63
N PHE A 79 17.62 2.28 12.61
CA PHE A 79 17.07 0.93 12.54
C PHE A 79 17.54 0.10 13.74
N VAL A 80 18.82 0.23 14.11
CA VAL A 80 19.36 -0.44 15.30
C VAL A 80 18.75 0.13 16.58
N GLU A 81 18.64 1.46 16.70
CA GLU A 81 18.03 2.13 17.85
C GLU A 81 16.56 1.69 18.06
N ASP A 82 15.76 1.62 16.99
CA ASP A 82 14.36 1.18 17.04
C ASP A 82 14.22 -0.30 17.41
N MET A 83 15.02 -1.17 16.78
CA MET A 83 15.07 -2.60 17.11
C MET A 83 15.38 -2.82 18.61
N GLU A 84 16.31 -2.04 19.17
CA GLU A 84 16.66 -2.09 20.59
C GLU A 84 15.54 -1.57 21.50
N GLN A 85 14.85 -0.49 21.12
CA GLN A 85 13.74 0.09 21.89
C GLN A 85 12.51 -0.81 21.92
N ASN A 86 12.26 -1.55 20.84
CA ASN A 86 11.11 -2.46 20.71
C ASN A 86 11.38 -3.87 21.28
N ASP A 87 12.51 -4.06 21.98
CA ASP A 87 12.98 -5.36 22.52
C ASP A 87 12.92 -6.50 21.49
N HIS A 88 13.15 -6.16 20.21
CA HIS A 88 13.19 -7.14 19.14
C HIS A 88 14.53 -7.88 19.17
N ARG A 89 14.51 -9.19 19.47
CA ARG A 89 15.72 -10.02 19.65
C ARG A 89 15.84 -11.08 18.55
N PRO A 90 16.29 -10.71 17.34
CA PRO A 90 16.49 -11.67 16.27
C PRO A 90 17.64 -12.64 16.60
N ILE A 91 17.48 -13.91 16.25
CA ILE A 91 18.44 -14.99 16.55
C ILE A 91 19.84 -14.71 15.97
N LYS A 92 19.91 -14.07 14.81
CA LYS A 92 21.16 -13.63 14.16
C LYS A 92 21.15 -12.12 14.00
N ARG A 93 21.35 -11.39 15.11
CA ARG A 93 21.31 -9.92 15.15
C ARG A 93 22.13 -9.26 14.04
N ASP A 94 23.42 -9.57 13.92
CA ASP A 94 24.29 -8.87 12.97
C ASP A 94 23.85 -9.12 11.52
N HIS A 95 23.44 -10.34 11.21
CA HIS A 95 22.88 -10.67 9.90
C HIS A 95 21.55 -9.95 9.65
N TYR A 96 20.67 -9.87 10.65
CA TYR A 96 19.39 -9.17 10.55
C TYR A 96 19.59 -7.67 10.31
N VAL A 97 20.45 -7.03 11.10
CA VAL A 97 20.82 -5.62 10.93
C VAL A 97 21.43 -5.40 9.55
N SER A 98 22.43 -6.20 9.16
CA SER A 98 23.05 -6.08 7.84
C SER A 98 22.00 -6.21 6.75
N PHE A 99 21.19 -7.27 6.77
CA PHE A 99 20.17 -7.52 5.76
C PHE A 99 19.20 -6.35 5.58
N HIS A 100 18.75 -5.71 6.67
CA HIS A 100 17.81 -4.59 6.59
C HIS A 100 18.47 -3.25 6.28
N THR A 101 19.75 -3.07 6.59
CA THR A 101 20.46 -1.80 6.42
C THR A 101 21.27 -1.71 5.12
N THR A 102 21.47 -2.83 4.43
CA THR A 102 22.17 -2.91 3.15
C THR A 102 21.25 -3.33 2.00
N LYS A 103 19.93 -3.12 2.12
CA LYS A 103 19.02 -3.33 0.99
C LYS A 103 19.24 -2.27 -0.08
N ALA A 104 19.08 -2.68 -1.33
CA ALA A 104 18.89 -1.74 -2.42
C ALA A 104 17.63 -0.91 -2.17
N LEU A 105 17.61 0.33 -2.66
CA LEU A 105 16.42 1.18 -2.59
C LEU A 105 15.51 0.87 -3.77
N HIS A 106 14.21 0.78 -3.50
CA HIS A 106 13.21 0.45 -4.50
C HIS A 106 12.51 1.70 -5.02
N LEU A 107 12.59 1.89 -6.32
CA LEU A 107 11.90 2.94 -7.05
C LEU A 107 10.92 2.32 -8.05
N GLY A 108 9.78 2.96 -8.25
CA GLY A 108 8.80 2.54 -9.25
C GLY A 108 8.25 3.72 -10.03
N THR A 109 7.21 3.45 -10.82
CA THR A 109 6.34 4.51 -11.33
C THR A 109 5.59 5.17 -10.18
N TYR A 110 4.89 6.26 -10.47
CA TYR A 110 4.03 6.91 -9.49
C TYR A 110 2.99 5.92 -8.93
N GLU A 111 2.34 5.15 -9.80
CA GLU A 111 1.32 4.16 -9.46
C GLU A 111 1.89 3.09 -8.53
N THR A 112 3.02 2.49 -8.89
CA THR A 112 3.70 1.48 -8.04
C THR A 112 4.07 2.05 -6.67
N ALA A 113 4.53 3.30 -6.59
CA ALA A 113 4.86 3.92 -5.32
C ALA A 113 3.62 4.15 -4.43
N ILE A 114 2.47 4.53 -5.02
CA ILE A 114 1.20 4.66 -4.29
C ILE A 114 0.65 3.29 -3.88
N GLU A 115 0.67 2.29 -4.76
CA GLU A 115 0.21 0.93 -4.43
C GLU A 115 1.06 0.31 -3.30
N ASN A 116 2.38 0.51 -3.31
CA ASN A 116 3.25 0.09 -2.19
C ASN A 116 2.91 0.80 -0.88
N MET A 117 2.55 2.08 -0.91
CA MET A 117 2.06 2.77 0.29
C MET A 117 0.77 2.12 0.81
N LEU A 118 -0.20 1.82 -0.06
CA LEU A 118 -1.46 1.19 0.35
C LEU A 118 -1.20 -0.19 0.98
N ARG A 119 -0.34 -0.99 0.37
CA ARG A 119 0.10 -2.29 0.92
C ARG A 119 0.74 -2.12 2.29
N ARG A 120 1.70 -1.19 2.45
CA ARG A 120 2.36 -0.93 3.75
C ARG A 120 1.37 -0.48 4.83
N MET A 121 0.42 0.37 4.49
CA MET A 121 -0.64 0.80 5.41
C MET A 121 -1.46 -0.40 5.93
N HIS A 122 -1.70 -1.40 5.08
CA HIS A 122 -2.46 -2.59 5.43
C HIS A 122 -1.61 -3.64 6.16
N ASP A 123 -0.50 -4.06 5.55
CA ASP A 123 0.27 -5.25 5.92
C ASP A 123 1.42 -4.97 6.90
N GLU A 124 1.98 -3.75 6.87
CA GLU A 124 3.20 -3.39 7.60
C GLU A 124 2.92 -2.45 8.78
N HIS A 125 1.66 -2.38 9.24
CA HIS A 125 1.22 -1.57 10.38
C HIS A 125 1.45 -0.05 10.22
N ASP A 126 1.69 0.44 9.01
CA ASP A 126 1.87 1.86 8.71
C ASP A 126 0.55 2.62 8.54
N GLY A 127 -0.60 2.01 8.85
CA GLY A 127 -1.92 2.60 8.64
C GLY A 127 -2.10 3.98 9.31
N GLY A 128 -1.45 4.23 10.45
CA GLY A 128 -1.48 5.52 11.15
C GLY A 128 -0.37 6.50 10.76
N SER A 129 0.59 6.08 9.92
CA SER A 129 1.81 6.83 9.62
C SER A 129 1.57 7.99 8.65
N GLN A 130 2.36 9.06 8.78
CA GLN A 130 2.44 10.11 7.77
C GLN A 130 3.36 9.65 6.65
N PHE A 131 2.86 9.60 5.42
CA PHE A 131 3.65 9.26 4.24
C PHE A 131 4.13 10.51 3.49
N TYR A 132 5.23 10.35 2.78
CA TYR A 132 5.80 11.33 1.89
C TYR A 132 5.99 10.68 0.52
N LEU A 133 5.59 11.41 -0.53
CA LEU A 133 5.89 11.04 -1.90
C LEU A 133 7.19 11.71 -2.31
N TYR A 134 8.11 10.90 -2.80
CA TYR A 134 9.37 11.33 -3.39
C TYR A 134 9.32 11.17 -4.90
N ARG A 135 9.69 12.24 -5.60
CA ARG A 135 10.10 12.19 -7.00
C ARG A 135 11.61 12.20 -7.03
N VAL A 136 12.20 11.20 -7.67
CA VAL A 136 13.61 10.83 -7.54
C VAL A 136 14.29 11.00 -8.89
N ALA A 137 15.37 11.78 -8.91
CA ALA A 137 16.30 11.85 -10.03
C ALA A 137 17.48 10.92 -9.73
N ILE A 138 17.82 10.07 -10.69
CA ILE A 138 18.91 9.11 -10.58
C ILE A 138 19.93 9.32 -11.70
N GLN A 139 21.16 8.93 -11.43
CA GLN A 139 22.21 8.86 -12.44
C GLN A 139 22.89 7.50 -12.35
N LEU A 140 22.83 6.74 -13.44
CA LEU A 140 23.53 5.47 -13.59
C LEU A 140 24.79 5.68 -14.43
N GLN A 141 25.85 4.92 -14.18
CA GLN A 141 26.95 4.87 -15.12
C GLN A 141 26.58 4.01 -16.33
N PRO A 142 27.10 4.31 -17.53
CA PRO A 142 26.80 3.53 -18.73
C PRO A 142 27.10 2.04 -18.54
N GLY A 143 26.12 1.19 -18.84
CA GLY A 143 26.25 -0.28 -18.75
C GLY A 143 26.17 -0.87 -17.34
N ARG A 144 25.96 -0.06 -16.29
CA ARG A 144 25.78 -0.54 -14.90
C ARG A 144 24.31 -0.78 -14.55
N ILE A 145 23.55 -1.33 -15.49
CA ILE A 145 22.17 -1.80 -15.29
C ILE A 145 22.04 -3.14 -16.01
N ASN A 146 21.22 -4.05 -15.47
CA ASN A 146 21.02 -5.36 -16.07
C ASN A 146 20.35 -5.25 -17.46
N PRO A 147 20.76 -6.08 -18.43
CA PRO A 147 20.10 -6.14 -19.73
C PRO A 147 18.68 -6.67 -19.58
N GLY A 148 17.71 -6.05 -20.26
CA GLY A 148 16.30 -6.43 -20.14
C GLY A 148 15.81 -6.22 -18.71
N TYR A 149 15.11 -7.19 -18.13
CA TYR A 149 14.64 -7.10 -16.74
C TYR A 149 14.76 -8.45 -16.03
N ARG A 150 14.89 -8.41 -14.70
CA ARG A 150 14.77 -9.60 -13.86
C ARG A 150 13.30 -9.94 -13.68
N ASP A 151 12.99 -11.23 -13.77
CA ASP A 151 11.65 -11.75 -13.59
C ASP A 151 11.35 -12.09 -12.12
N GLU A 152 10.61 -11.21 -11.44
CA GLU A 152 10.21 -11.38 -10.03
C GLU A 152 9.27 -12.57 -9.79
N ASN A 153 8.70 -13.16 -10.84
CA ASN A 153 7.93 -14.40 -10.69
C ASN A 153 8.77 -15.54 -10.10
N HIS A 154 10.10 -15.49 -10.27
CA HIS A 154 11.03 -16.56 -9.89
C HIS A 154 12.21 -16.06 -9.03
N ASP A 155 12.62 -14.80 -9.21
CA ASP A 155 13.75 -14.20 -8.51
C ASP A 155 13.32 -12.97 -7.71
N GLU A 156 13.25 -13.07 -6.38
CA GLU A 156 12.86 -11.94 -5.51
C GLU A 156 13.85 -10.76 -5.61
N ALA A 157 13.56 -9.76 -6.46
CA ALA A 157 14.28 -8.50 -6.51
C ALA A 157 13.95 -7.60 -5.32
N ALA A 158 12.77 -7.73 -4.69
CA ALA A 158 12.40 -6.99 -3.46
C ALA A 158 13.38 -7.19 -2.28
N GLN A 159 14.25 -8.20 -2.36
CA GLN A 159 15.25 -8.53 -1.34
C GLN A 159 16.69 -8.26 -1.78
N LEU A 160 16.91 -7.63 -2.96
CA LEU A 160 18.24 -7.31 -3.44
C LEU A 160 18.99 -6.44 -2.43
N SER A 161 20.21 -6.87 -2.11
CA SER A 161 21.15 -6.12 -1.28
C SER A 161 22.18 -5.38 -2.13
N ILE A 162 22.88 -4.43 -1.52
CA ILE A 162 24.03 -3.77 -2.15
C ILE A 162 25.11 -4.79 -2.53
N SER A 163 25.28 -5.86 -1.75
CA SER A 163 26.23 -6.93 -2.06
C SER A 163 25.85 -7.71 -3.31
N ASP A 164 24.56 -7.86 -3.61
CA ASP A 164 24.10 -8.51 -4.83
C ASP A 164 24.34 -7.59 -6.05
N LEU A 165 24.16 -6.28 -5.88
CA LEU A 165 24.55 -5.31 -6.91
C LEU A 165 26.08 -5.27 -7.11
N ASP A 166 26.87 -5.46 -6.05
CA ASP A 166 28.34 -5.53 -6.12
C ASP A 166 28.82 -6.76 -6.88
N SER A 167 28.18 -7.94 -6.68
CA SER A 167 28.61 -9.17 -7.34
C SER A 167 28.50 -9.11 -8.86
N ASP A 168 27.53 -8.35 -9.35
CA ASP A 168 27.21 -8.22 -10.77
C ASP A 168 27.74 -6.91 -11.38
N ASP A 169 28.47 -6.10 -10.59
CA ASP A 169 28.99 -4.77 -10.95
C ASP A 169 27.91 -3.79 -11.47
N LEU A 170 26.71 -3.85 -10.87
CA LEU A 170 25.54 -3.05 -11.24
C LEU A 170 25.32 -1.87 -10.28
N ASP A 171 24.76 -0.78 -10.81
CA ASP A 171 24.22 0.36 -10.06
C ASP A 171 22.73 0.19 -9.77
N ALA A 172 22.03 -0.48 -10.70
CA ALA A 172 20.61 -0.71 -10.64
C ALA A 172 20.24 -2.07 -11.24
N VAL A 173 19.16 -2.66 -10.73
CA VAL A 173 18.46 -3.79 -11.34
C VAL A 173 17.05 -3.38 -11.66
N ARG A 174 16.70 -3.44 -12.94
CA ARG A 174 15.34 -3.39 -13.45
C ARG A 174 14.67 -4.75 -13.24
N TYR A 175 13.49 -4.75 -12.62
CA TYR A 175 12.72 -5.96 -12.36
C TYR A 175 11.22 -5.78 -12.67
N LEU A 176 10.57 -6.89 -13.02
CA LEU A 176 9.13 -6.97 -13.21
C LEU A 176 8.43 -6.90 -11.85
N ASN A 177 7.70 -5.85 -11.52
CA ASN A 177 6.96 -5.84 -10.27
C ASN A 177 5.74 -6.76 -10.37
N VAL A 178 5.57 -7.68 -9.42
CA VAL A 178 4.41 -8.59 -9.34
C VAL A 178 3.51 -8.32 -8.14
N HIS A 179 4.00 -7.54 -7.17
CA HIS A 179 3.32 -7.23 -5.92
C HIS A 179 2.60 -5.88 -5.98
N GLU A 180 3.23 -4.83 -6.52
CA GLU A 180 2.67 -3.50 -6.67
C GLU A 180 2.76 -3.03 -8.12
N GLY A 181 1.64 -2.62 -8.72
CA GLY A 181 1.61 -2.33 -10.15
C GLY A 181 1.95 -3.57 -10.98
N THR A 182 1.36 -4.74 -10.66
CA THR A 182 1.68 -6.05 -11.27
C THR A 182 1.87 -5.99 -12.78
N GLY A 183 3.08 -6.26 -13.27
CA GLY A 183 3.43 -6.22 -14.68
C GLY A 183 4.04 -4.90 -15.15
N VAL A 184 4.44 -4.00 -14.24
CA VAL A 184 5.19 -2.76 -14.52
C VAL A 184 6.65 -2.93 -14.07
N LEU A 185 7.57 -2.21 -14.71
CA LEU A 185 8.98 -2.25 -14.33
C LEU A 185 9.27 -1.32 -13.15
N SER A 186 10.09 -1.82 -12.22
CA SER A 186 10.63 -1.08 -11.08
C SER A 186 12.15 -1.23 -11.04
N LEU A 187 12.81 -0.42 -10.23
CA LEU A 187 14.25 -0.43 -10.04
C LEU A 187 14.62 -0.74 -8.59
N ALA A 188 15.58 -1.64 -8.40
CA ALA A 188 16.35 -1.77 -7.18
C ALA A 188 17.70 -1.09 -7.41
N ILE A 189 18.00 -0.03 -6.66
CA ILE A 189 19.17 0.83 -6.92
C ILE A 189 20.07 0.96 -5.70
N ARG A 190 21.32 1.33 -5.96
CA ARG A 190 22.22 1.85 -4.93
C ARG A 190 21.76 3.24 -4.45
N PRO A 191 21.77 3.53 -3.14
CA PRO A 191 21.52 4.88 -2.63
C PRO A 191 22.37 5.96 -3.29
N GLU A 192 23.63 5.66 -3.61
CA GLU A 192 24.60 6.59 -4.20
C GLU A 192 24.23 7.02 -5.63
N THR A 193 23.31 6.31 -6.29
CA THR A 193 22.83 6.67 -7.63
C THR A 193 21.73 7.73 -7.60
N ILE A 194 21.22 8.08 -6.40
CA ILE A 194 20.21 9.12 -6.24
C ILE A 194 20.91 10.47 -6.20
N ASP A 195 20.62 11.30 -7.20
CA ASP A 195 21.18 12.64 -7.31
C ASP A 195 20.45 13.63 -6.41
N ALA A 196 19.13 13.59 -6.51
CA ALA A 196 18.27 14.57 -5.87
C ALA A 196 16.85 14.01 -5.72
N VAL A 197 16.14 14.58 -4.75
CA VAL A 197 14.72 14.26 -4.51
C VAL A 197 13.87 15.52 -4.39
N GLN A 198 12.63 15.44 -4.86
CA GLN A 198 11.54 16.36 -4.52
C GLN A 198 10.57 15.63 -3.60
N ARG A 199 9.94 16.34 -2.66
CA ARG A 199 9.11 15.73 -1.61
C ARG A 199 7.83 16.51 -1.38
N ILE A 200 6.71 15.80 -1.23
CA ILE A 200 5.48 16.33 -0.61
C ILE A 200 4.97 15.35 0.45
N ALA A 201 4.29 15.86 1.47
CA ALA A 201 3.50 15.03 2.37
C ALA A 201 2.23 14.57 1.66
N ILE A 202 1.87 13.29 1.80
CA ILE A 202 0.66 12.70 1.22
C ILE A 202 -0.19 11.99 2.28
N PRO A 203 -1.52 12.00 2.14
CA PRO A 203 -2.30 12.73 1.15
C PRO A 203 -2.30 14.25 1.40
N SER A 204 -2.46 15.02 0.33
CA SER A 204 -2.52 16.48 0.35
C SER A 204 -3.97 16.95 0.45
N HIS A 205 -4.31 17.73 1.48
CA HIS A 205 -5.66 18.27 1.65
C HIS A 205 -6.05 19.23 0.52
N ASP A 206 -5.09 19.95 -0.05
CA ASP A 206 -5.33 20.90 -1.15
C ASP A 206 -5.75 20.20 -2.45
N LEU A 207 -5.39 18.91 -2.59
CA LEU A 207 -5.74 18.10 -3.77
C LEU A 207 -6.95 17.21 -3.54
N ALA A 208 -7.54 17.21 -2.34
CA ALA A 208 -8.69 16.37 -2.03
C ALA A 208 -9.80 16.51 -3.08
N LEU A 209 -10.37 15.37 -3.48
CA LEU A 209 -11.54 15.35 -4.38
C LEU A 209 -12.65 16.23 -3.78
N PRO A 210 -13.47 16.95 -4.57
CA PRO A 210 -14.49 17.85 -4.03
C PRO A 210 -15.56 17.11 -3.22
N LEU A 211 -16.19 17.81 -2.27
CA LEU A 211 -17.32 17.23 -1.52
C LEU A 211 -18.52 17.11 -2.46
N ILE A 212 -19.16 15.95 -2.47
CA ILE A 212 -20.47 15.79 -3.11
C ILE A 212 -21.55 16.18 -2.08
N PRO A 213 -22.29 17.29 -2.29
CA PRO A 213 -23.27 17.78 -1.32
C PRO A 213 -24.33 16.73 -1.01
N HIS A 214 -24.68 16.59 0.26
CA HIS A 214 -25.73 15.72 0.77
C HIS A 214 -25.55 14.21 0.52
N LEU A 215 -24.45 13.78 -0.10
CA LEU A 215 -24.20 12.37 -0.42
C LEU A 215 -24.22 11.48 0.83
N LEU A 216 -23.66 11.98 1.93
CA LEU A 216 -23.37 11.20 3.14
C LEU A 216 -24.14 11.68 4.37
N ASP A 217 -25.03 12.67 4.24
CA ASP A 217 -25.76 13.26 5.39
C ASP A 217 -26.54 12.19 6.17
N ARG A 218 -27.14 11.25 5.44
CA ARG A 218 -27.87 10.13 6.04
C ARG A 218 -26.91 9.16 6.73
N ASP A 219 -25.80 8.81 6.10
CA ASP A 219 -24.76 7.94 6.66
C ASP A 219 -24.27 8.45 8.00
N PHE A 220 -23.90 9.73 8.03
CA PHE A 220 -23.35 10.37 9.23
C PHE A 220 -24.37 10.37 10.36
N LYS A 221 -25.63 10.65 10.06
CA LYS A 221 -26.72 10.57 11.03
C LYS A 221 -26.96 9.16 11.54
N ASP A 222 -27.03 8.18 10.64
CA ASP A 222 -27.28 6.77 10.98
C ASP A 222 -26.11 6.19 11.81
N LEU A 223 -24.86 6.54 11.48
CA LEU A 223 -23.66 6.16 12.23
C LEU A 223 -23.61 6.82 13.62
N ALA A 224 -23.91 8.12 13.73
CA ALA A 224 -23.95 8.81 15.01
C ALA A 224 -25.02 8.21 15.94
N GLN A 225 -26.19 7.90 15.39
CA GLN A 225 -27.26 7.23 16.14
C GLN A 225 -26.84 5.82 16.57
N ALA A 226 -26.28 5.02 15.67
CA ALA A 226 -25.85 3.65 15.97
C ALA A 226 -24.73 3.63 17.02
N LYS A 227 -23.76 4.55 16.93
CA LYS A 227 -22.70 4.70 17.93
C LYS A 227 -23.28 5.00 19.32
N SER A 228 -24.20 5.96 19.41
CA SER A 228 -24.84 6.31 20.68
C SER A 228 -25.65 5.14 21.27
N GLU A 229 -26.38 4.39 20.44
CA GLU A 229 -27.12 3.19 20.85
C GLU A 229 -26.17 2.10 21.37
N MET A 230 -25.08 1.85 20.64
CA MET A 230 -24.05 0.87 20.98
C MET A 230 -23.36 1.23 22.29
N GLU A 231 -22.88 2.46 22.47
CA GLU A 231 -22.22 2.93 23.70
C GLU A 231 -23.17 2.84 24.90
N ALA A 232 -24.44 3.20 24.73
CA ALA A 232 -25.45 3.10 25.79
C ALA A 232 -25.77 1.64 26.17
N ALA A 233 -25.71 0.70 25.21
CA ALA A 233 -25.87 -0.72 25.49
C ALA A 233 -24.63 -1.32 26.17
N GLN A 234 -23.43 -0.93 25.70
CA GLN A 234 -22.15 -1.37 26.25
C GLN A 234 -21.99 -0.91 27.70
N ALA A 235 -22.33 0.35 28.02
CA ALA A 235 -22.30 0.86 29.39
C ALA A 235 -23.20 0.05 30.35
N LYS A 236 -24.35 -0.44 29.87
CA LYS A 236 -25.23 -1.32 30.66
C LYS A 236 -24.57 -2.68 30.90
N VAL A 237 -23.92 -3.26 29.89
CA VAL A 237 -23.16 -4.51 30.06
C VAL A 237 -22.02 -4.30 31.05
N GLU A 238 -21.26 -3.22 30.94
CA GLU A 238 -20.13 -2.90 31.82
C GLU A 238 -20.52 -2.62 33.27
N SER A 239 -21.77 -2.20 33.52
CA SER A 239 -22.32 -2.09 34.87
C SER A 239 -22.45 -3.44 35.59
N ILE A 240 -22.43 -4.56 34.85
CA ILE A 240 -22.41 -5.91 35.41
C ILE A 240 -21.01 -6.21 35.96
N PRO A 241 -20.87 -6.69 37.22
CA PRO A 241 -19.57 -7.04 37.79
C PRO A 241 -18.76 -7.96 36.88
N HIS A 242 -17.47 -7.66 36.70
CA HIS A 242 -16.59 -8.38 35.77
C HIS A 242 -16.60 -9.91 35.96
N ALA A 243 -16.57 -10.39 37.22
CA ALA A 243 -16.67 -11.82 37.52
C ALA A 243 -17.96 -12.45 36.98
N ARG A 244 -19.07 -11.73 37.06
CA ARG A 244 -20.37 -12.16 36.55
C ARG A 244 -20.41 -12.14 35.02
N ARG A 245 -19.84 -11.10 34.37
CA ARG A 245 -19.69 -11.06 32.91
C ARG A 245 -18.89 -12.24 32.37
N LYS A 246 -17.79 -12.60 33.04
CA LYS A 246 -16.97 -13.77 32.65
C LYS A 246 -17.77 -15.07 32.75
N MET A 247 -18.59 -15.23 33.79
CA MET A 247 -19.47 -16.39 33.93
C MET A 247 -20.61 -16.41 32.91
N MET A 248 -21.14 -15.25 32.50
CA MET A 248 -22.09 -15.14 31.38
C MET A 248 -21.45 -15.56 30.05
N TYR A 249 -20.21 -15.13 29.78
CA TYR A 249 -19.47 -15.53 28.59
C TYR A 249 -19.27 -17.05 28.48
N PHE A 250 -19.01 -17.73 29.61
CA PHE A 250 -18.91 -19.20 29.65
C PHE A 250 -20.27 -19.92 29.72
N GLY A 251 -21.40 -19.21 29.63
CA GLY A 251 -22.74 -19.82 29.68
C GLY A 251 -23.14 -20.36 31.06
N VAL A 252 -22.42 -19.96 32.12
CA VAL A 252 -22.71 -20.37 33.51
C VAL A 252 -23.83 -19.53 34.12
N TYR A 253 -23.98 -18.28 33.68
CA TYR A 253 -25.07 -17.40 34.08
C TYR A 253 -25.84 -16.87 32.87
N ASP A 254 -27.15 -16.72 33.03
CA ASP A 254 -28.03 -16.12 32.02
C ASP A 254 -27.67 -14.65 31.74
N ASP A 255 -27.89 -14.23 30.49
CA ASP A 255 -27.80 -12.82 30.07
C ASP A 255 -29.06 -12.06 30.52
N PRO A 256 -28.99 -11.24 31.59
CA PRO A 256 -30.18 -10.64 32.17
C PRO A 256 -30.86 -9.71 31.17
N GLY A 257 -32.04 -10.11 30.68
CA GLY A 257 -32.78 -9.32 29.68
C GLY A 257 -32.12 -9.25 28.30
N GLY A 258 -31.17 -10.14 27.99
CA GLY A 258 -30.50 -10.18 26.69
C GLY A 258 -29.58 -8.98 26.42
N LEU A 259 -28.97 -8.40 27.47
CA LEU A 259 -28.16 -7.18 27.37
C LEU A 259 -26.88 -7.39 26.56
N ALA A 260 -26.14 -8.49 26.82
CA ALA A 260 -24.92 -8.81 26.09
C ALA A 260 -25.23 -9.11 24.62
N LYS A 261 -26.29 -9.86 24.35
CA LYS A 261 -26.76 -10.10 22.98
C LYS A 261 -27.11 -8.79 22.27
N LYS A 262 -27.88 -7.92 22.92
CA LYS A 262 -28.27 -6.62 22.36
C LYS A 262 -27.07 -5.71 22.08
N ALA A 263 -26.07 -5.71 22.95
CA ALA A 263 -24.85 -4.95 22.74
C ALA A 263 -24.10 -5.45 21.49
N GLY A 264 -23.97 -6.78 21.33
CA GLY A 264 -23.37 -7.38 20.15
C GLY A 264 -24.17 -7.11 18.86
N ASP A 265 -25.50 -7.18 18.89
CA ASP A 265 -26.35 -6.85 17.74
C ASP A 265 -26.18 -5.38 17.30
N LEU A 266 -26.01 -4.46 18.26
CA LEU A 266 -25.76 -3.04 17.98
C LEU A 266 -24.34 -2.76 17.48
N GLU A 267 -23.34 -3.49 18.00
CA GLU A 267 -21.96 -3.45 17.49
C GLU A 267 -21.90 -3.92 16.04
N HIS A 268 -22.52 -5.06 15.70
CA HIS A 268 -22.61 -5.53 14.32
C HIS A 268 -23.29 -4.50 13.41
N ARG A 269 -24.42 -3.93 13.85
CA ARG A 269 -25.10 -2.87 13.08
C ARG A 269 -24.19 -1.65 12.85
N TYR A 270 -23.42 -1.25 13.86
CA TYR A 270 -22.49 -0.13 13.72
C TYR A 270 -21.37 -0.45 12.71
N ILE A 271 -20.83 -1.67 12.75
CA ILE A 271 -19.85 -2.16 11.76
C ILE A 271 -20.45 -2.19 10.35
N ASP A 272 -21.68 -2.69 10.18
CA ASP A 272 -22.37 -2.75 8.89
C ASP A 272 -22.58 -1.36 8.28
N LEU A 273 -22.93 -0.36 9.10
CA LEU A 273 -23.07 1.02 8.65
C LEU A 273 -21.74 1.63 8.21
N TRP A 274 -20.63 1.27 8.87
CA TRP A 274 -19.29 1.67 8.42
C TRP A 274 -18.94 1.05 7.06
N ASN A 275 -19.21 -0.25 6.89
CA ASN A 275 -18.97 -0.92 5.61
C ASN A 275 -19.80 -0.27 4.48
N GLN A 276 -21.06 0.09 4.76
CA GLN A 276 -21.92 0.80 3.80
C GLN A 276 -21.39 2.21 3.45
N LEU A 277 -20.84 2.93 4.43
CA LEU A 277 -20.19 4.22 4.18
C LEU A 277 -18.97 4.04 3.27
N GLU A 278 -18.10 3.06 3.56
CA GLU A 278 -16.90 2.77 2.78
C GLU A 278 -17.24 2.37 1.33
N CYS A 279 -18.25 1.52 1.12
CA CYS A 279 -18.74 1.19 -0.23
C CYS A 279 -19.23 2.44 -0.98
N ARG A 280 -20.04 3.29 -0.34
CA ARG A 280 -20.54 4.52 -0.97
C ARG A 280 -19.42 5.51 -1.29
N LEU A 281 -18.40 5.59 -0.45
CA LEU A 281 -17.22 6.40 -0.72
C LEU A 281 -16.46 5.87 -1.94
N ALA A 282 -16.23 4.55 -2.02
CA ALA A 282 -15.54 3.93 -3.16
C ALA A 282 -16.28 4.17 -4.48
N GLU A 283 -17.60 3.93 -4.50
CA GLU A 283 -18.45 4.14 -5.69
C GLU A 283 -18.38 5.57 -6.24
N ASN A 284 -18.21 6.57 -5.38
CA ASN A 284 -18.27 7.98 -5.76
C ASN A 284 -16.90 8.64 -5.95
N TYR A 285 -15.85 8.13 -5.29
CA TYR A 285 -14.52 8.73 -5.29
C TYR A 285 -13.43 7.88 -5.93
N LEU A 286 -13.72 6.64 -6.36
CA LEU A 286 -12.78 5.78 -7.09
C LEU A 286 -13.36 5.20 -8.41
N PRO A 287 -14.19 5.93 -9.19
CA PRO A 287 -14.86 5.36 -10.37
C PRO A 287 -13.89 4.97 -11.51
N GLY A 288 -12.68 5.53 -11.55
CA GLY A 288 -11.66 5.24 -12.55
C GLY A 288 -10.63 4.20 -12.10
N VAL A 289 -10.71 3.73 -10.86
CA VAL A 289 -9.73 2.81 -10.26
C VAL A 289 -10.20 1.36 -10.46
N SER A 290 -9.25 0.46 -10.76
CA SER A 290 -9.58 -0.97 -10.92
C SER A 290 -10.07 -1.61 -9.61
N PRO A 291 -10.93 -2.64 -9.67
CA PRO A 291 -11.47 -3.29 -8.47
C PRO A 291 -10.40 -3.80 -7.49
N SER A 292 -9.28 -4.32 -8.00
CA SER A 292 -8.14 -4.76 -7.16
C SER A 292 -7.55 -3.60 -6.36
N ILE A 293 -7.26 -2.47 -7.01
CA ILE A 293 -6.69 -1.30 -6.34
C ILE A 293 -7.72 -0.67 -5.39
N GLN A 294 -9.02 -0.68 -5.73
CA GLN A 294 -10.08 -0.23 -4.83
C GLN A 294 -10.14 -1.06 -3.53
N ARG A 295 -9.99 -2.39 -3.64
CA ARG A 295 -9.92 -3.27 -2.47
C ARG A 295 -8.72 -2.91 -1.59
N ASP A 296 -7.54 -2.80 -2.18
CA ASP A 296 -6.31 -2.51 -1.45
C ASP A 296 -6.35 -1.11 -0.81
N PHE A 297 -6.95 -0.14 -1.51
CA PHE A 297 -7.25 1.20 -0.98
C PHE A 297 -8.17 1.15 0.24
N ASN A 298 -9.28 0.41 0.17
CA ASN A 298 -10.24 0.30 1.28
C ASN A 298 -9.61 -0.42 2.48
N GLN A 299 -8.78 -1.45 2.25
CA GLN A 299 -8.00 -2.11 3.30
C GLN A 299 -7.02 -1.14 3.99
N ALA A 300 -6.30 -0.33 3.22
CA ALA A 300 -5.42 0.71 3.76
C ALA A 300 -6.20 1.75 4.59
N MET A 301 -7.37 2.20 4.10
CA MET A 301 -8.24 3.12 4.83
C MET A 301 -8.82 2.52 6.11
N ALA A 302 -9.15 1.23 6.11
CA ALA A 302 -9.60 0.50 7.29
C ALA A 302 -8.47 0.40 8.34
N SER A 303 -7.23 0.14 7.92
CA SER A 303 -6.06 0.18 8.81
C SER A 303 -5.83 1.58 9.38
N TRP A 304 -5.97 2.64 8.57
CA TRP A 304 -5.90 4.03 9.05
C TRP A 304 -6.99 4.34 10.09
N LYS A 305 -8.24 3.93 9.84
CA LYS A 305 -9.35 4.09 10.80
C LYS A 305 -9.05 3.37 12.12
N SER A 306 -8.50 2.16 12.04
CA SER A 306 -8.14 1.36 13.20
C SER A 306 -7.03 2.00 14.04
N ALA A 307 -6.06 2.65 13.38
CA ALA A 307 -5.02 3.44 14.04
C ALA A 307 -5.53 4.78 14.61
N ASN A 308 -6.72 5.24 14.19
CA ASN A 308 -7.34 6.49 14.60
C ASN A 308 -8.75 6.25 15.19
N PRO A 309 -8.89 5.53 16.31
CA PRO A 309 -10.18 5.03 16.80
C PRO A 309 -11.16 6.14 17.22
N THR A 310 -10.69 7.37 17.40
CA THR A 310 -11.52 8.53 17.74
C THR A 310 -12.01 9.31 16.53
N VAL A 311 -11.63 8.91 15.30
CA VAL A 311 -12.08 9.60 14.08
C VAL A 311 -13.60 9.47 13.94
N ASP A 312 -14.25 10.57 13.56
CA ASP A 312 -15.66 10.58 13.21
C ASP A 312 -15.87 10.26 11.72
N PRO A 313 -17.11 9.94 11.29
CA PRO A 313 -17.40 9.64 9.89
C PRO A 313 -17.02 10.76 8.91
N GLU A 314 -17.14 12.02 9.33
CA GLU A 314 -16.80 13.19 8.52
C GLU A 314 -15.28 13.30 8.30
N GLY A 315 -14.49 13.14 9.36
CA GLY A 315 -13.04 13.10 9.31
C GLY A 315 -12.53 11.92 8.48
N PHE A 316 -13.17 10.75 8.61
CA PHE A 316 -12.87 9.60 7.76
C PHE A 316 -13.17 9.89 6.28
N ALA A 317 -14.34 10.44 5.95
CA ALA A 317 -14.69 10.80 4.57
C ALA A 317 -13.74 11.88 4.00
N SER A 318 -13.30 12.84 4.81
CA SER A 318 -12.31 13.86 4.42
C SER A 318 -10.94 13.24 4.10
N ARG A 319 -10.47 12.32 4.95
CA ARG A 319 -9.24 11.56 4.68
C ARG A 319 -9.38 10.71 3.43
N TYR A 320 -10.49 9.99 3.29
CA TYR A 320 -10.81 9.16 2.13
C TYR A 320 -10.69 9.94 0.82
N ARG A 321 -11.32 11.13 0.75
CA ARG A 321 -11.23 12.02 -0.43
C ARG A 321 -9.82 12.51 -0.73
N SER A 322 -9.03 12.77 0.31
CA SER A 322 -7.63 13.20 0.16
C SER A 322 -6.74 12.06 -0.34
N MET A 323 -6.97 10.84 0.16
CA MET A 323 -6.27 9.63 -0.30
C MET A 323 -6.70 9.25 -1.72
N ALA A 324 -7.98 9.30 -2.04
CA ALA A 324 -8.52 8.96 -3.36
C ALA A 324 -7.96 9.88 -4.46
N ALA A 325 -7.65 11.13 -4.13
CA ALA A 325 -6.96 12.05 -5.05
C ALA A 325 -5.57 11.54 -5.50
N LEU A 326 -4.91 10.67 -4.72
CA LEU A 326 -3.65 10.06 -5.14
C LEU A 326 -3.84 9.13 -6.35
N LEU A 327 -5.03 8.57 -6.53
CA LEU A 327 -5.35 7.68 -7.65
C LEU A 327 -6.07 8.44 -8.77
N GLU A 328 -7.14 9.18 -8.44
CA GLU A 328 -8.00 9.86 -9.41
C GLU A 328 -7.42 11.18 -9.94
N ARG A 329 -6.45 11.78 -9.25
CA ARG A 329 -5.80 13.04 -9.64
C ARG A 329 -4.27 12.92 -9.69
N SER A 330 -3.77 11.75 -10.11
CA SER A 330 -2.33 11.46 -10.19
C SER A 330 -1.53 12.57 -10.90
N GLY A 331 -2.02 13.09 -12.02
CA GLY A 331 -1.37 14.19 -12.75
C GLY A 331 -1.22 15.48 -11.92
N ASP A 332 -2.20 15.83 -11.08
CA ASP A 332 -2.11 17.01 -10.20
C ASP A 332 -1.13 16.78 -9.05
N VAL A 333 -1.08 15.56 -8.49
CA VAL A 333 -0.15 15.17 -7.43
C VAL A 333 1.29 15.17 -7.96
N ILE A 334 1.52 14.57 -9.13
CA ILE A 334 2.79 14.61 -9.87
C ILE A 334 3.18 16.06 -10.17
N GLY A 335 2.23 16.90 -10.59
CA GLY A 335 2.41 18.33 -10.77
C GLY A 335 2.78 19.06 -9.47
N GLN A 336 2.23 18.66 -8.32
CA GLN A 336 2.54 19.27 -7.03
C GLN A 336 3.95 18.91 -6.55
N VAL A 337 4.36 17.64 -6.66
CA VAL A 337 5.72 17.21 -6.26
C VAL A 337 6.78 17.76 -7.20
N SER A 338 6.52 17.80 -8.52
CA SER A 338 7.48 18.32 -9.51
C SER A 338 7.76 19.82 -9.39
N ARG A 339 6.91 20.58 -8.70
CA ARG A 339 7.11 22.00 -8.38
C ARG A 339 7.89 22.25 -7.10
N GLN A 340 8.16 21.23 -6.30
CA GLN A 340 8.96 21.40 -5.07
C GLN A 340 10.42 21.66 -5.42
N PRO A 341 11.19 22.35 -4.55
CA PRO A 341 12.63 22.45 -4.74
C PRO A 341 13.28 21.06 -4.68
N TRP A 342 14.29 20.84 -5.51
CA TRP A 342 15.13 19.66 -5.42
C TRP A 342 16.04 19.76 -4.19
N ARG A 343 16.09 18.69 -3.40
CA ARG A 343 17.13 18.46 -2.40
C ARG A 343 18.24 17.64 -3.05
N ASP A 344 19.38 18.27 -3.28
CA ASP A 344 20.60 17.61 -3.79
C ASP A 344 21.20 16.70 -2.72
N LEU A 345 21.53 15.47 -3.08
CA LEU A 345 22.09 14.44 -2.21
C LEU A 345 23.56 14.13 -2.52
N ARG A 346 24.11 14.66 -3.63
CA ARG A 346 25.54 14.53 -3.94
C ARG A 346 26.41 15.50 -3.15
N ALA A 347 25.81 16.49 -2.51
CA ALA A 347 26.49 17.55 -1.76
C ALA A 347 26.66 17.24 -0.25
N SER A 348 26.20 16.08 0.22
CA SER A 348 26.24 15.66 1.63
C SER A 348 27.36 14.69 1.96
#